data_AF-A0A239FMK7-F1
#
_entry.id   AF-A0A239FMK7-F1
#
_cell.length_a   1.000
_cell.length_b   1.000
_cell.length_c   1.000
_cell.angle_alpha   90.00
_cell.angle_beta   90.00
_cell.angle_gamma   90.00
#
_symmetry.space_group_name_H-M   'P 1'
#
loop_
_entity.id
_entity.type
_entity.pdbx_description
1 polymer ?
#
loop_
_entity_poly.entity_id
_entity_poly.type
_entity_poly.pdbx_seq_one_letter_code
_entity_poly.pdbx_strand_id
1 'polypeptide(L)' 'MRLVNWLVTTVCGVPVLASGGPVARNQFVRRCAAGDIPPDAPAPAAEIVGRHAPAAARMNDFCWRLFDGDLHAEYPGP' A
#
# COMPACT_ATOMS: atom_id res chain seq x y z
N MET A 1 6.57 5.34 -1.93
CA MET A 1 7.01 3.92 -1.98
C MET A 1 6.62 3.28 -3.32
N ARG A 2 7.37 3.54 -4.40
CA ARG A 2 7.06 3.04 -5.74
C ARG A 2 7.12 1.50 -5.81
N LEU A 3 8.08 0.89 -5.11
CA LEU A 3 8.31 -0.56 -5.14
C LEU A 3 7.19 -1.39 -4.49
N VAL A 4 6.78 -1.07 -3.25
CA VAL A 4 5.69 -1.81 -2.57
C VAL A 4 4.37 -1.62 -3.31
N ASN A 5 4.07 -0.39 -3.72
CA ASN A 5 2.87 -0.10 -4.50
C ASN A 5 2.87 -0.85 -5.85
N TRP A 6 4.04 -0.97 -6.50
CA TRP A 6 4.19 -1.75 -7.73
C TRP A 6 4.04 -3.26 -7.49
N LEU A 7 4.67 -3.83 -6.45
CA LEU A 7 4.55 -5.25 -6.11
C LEU A 7 3.10 -5.65 -5.81
N VAL A 8 2.39 -4.81 -5.07
CA VAL A 8 0.96 -5.01 -4.78
C VAL A 8 0.12 -5.03 -6.06
N THR A 9 0.36 -4.10 -6.99
CA THR A 9 -0.44 -4.00 -8.23
C THR A 9 -0.05 -4.99 -9.31
N THR A 10 1.21 -5.41 -9.36
CA THR A 10 1.76 -6.18 -10.48
C THR A 10 1.95 -7.66 -10.13
N VAL A 11 2.22 -7.97 -8.86
CA VAL A 11 2.55 -9.35 -8.43
C VAL A 11 1.42 -9.98 -7.61
N CYS A 12 0.73 -9.22 -6.76
CA CYS A 12 -0.38 -9.74 -5.95
C CYS A 12 -1.74 -9.77 -6.67
N GLY A 13 -1.75 -9.53 -7.98
CA GLY A 13 -2.95 -9.63 -8.81
C GLY A 13 -4.06 -8.63 -8.48
N VAL A 14 -3.80 -7.58 -7.69
CA VAL A 14 -4.78 -6.50 -7.47
C VAL A 14 -5.03 -5.84 -8.83
N PRO A 15 -6.20 -6.03 -9.47
CA PRO A 15 -6.43 -5.49 -10.78
C PRO A 15 -6.45 -3.97 -10.61
N VAL A 16 -5.45 -3.28 -11.17
CA VAL A 16 -5.51 -1.83 -11.33
C VAL A 16 -6.70 -1.43 -12.23
N LEU A 17 -7.35 -2.39 -12.90
CA LEU A 17 -8.31 -2.16 -13.96
C LEU A 17 -9.60 -2.99 -13.78
N ALA A 18 -10.40 -2.63 -12.77
CA ALA A 18 -11.86 -2.69 -12.83
C ALA A 18 -12.42 -1.87 -11.65
N SER A 19 -12.57 -0.56 -11.82
CA SER A 19 -13.29 0.39 -10.92
C SER A 19 -12.61 0.95 -9.65
N GLY A 20 -11.44 0.49 -9.19
CA GLY A 20 -10.98 0.80 -7.81
C GLY A 20 -10.00 1.97 -7.59
N GLY A 21 -9.25 2.42 -8.61
CA GLY A 21 -8.31 3.55 -8.52
C GLY A 21 -7.24 3.48 -7.39
N PRO A 22 -6.60 4.61 -7.04
CA PRO A 22 -5.64 4.72 -5.95
C PRO A 22 -6.17 4.28 -4.56
N VAL A 23 -7.50 4.34 -4.36
CA VAL A 23 -8.19 3.96 -3.12
C VAL A 23 -8.10 2.45 -2.85
N ALA A 24 -8.47 1.62 -3.85
CA ALA A 24 -8.43 0.17 -3.70
C ALA A 24 -7.01 -0.35 -3.45
N ARG A 25 -6.01 0.24 -4.12
CA ARG A 25 -4.60 -0.05 -3.86
C ARG A 25 -4.20 0.34 -2.44
N ASN A 26 -4.61 1.49 -1.94
CA ASN A 26 -4.26 1.90 -0.57
C ASN A 26 -4.90 0.99 0.48
N GLN A 27 -6.16 0.59 0.27
CA GLN A 27 -6.84 -0.38 1.14
C GLN A 27 -6.11 -1.73 1.16
N PHE A 28 -5.63 -2.20 0.00
CA PHE A 28 -4.85 -3.43 -0.07
C PHE A 28 -3.53 -3.31 0.73
N VAL A 29 -2.79 -2.21 0.56
CA VAL A 29 -1.55 -1.96 1.30
C VAL A 29 -1.80 -1.95 2.81
N ARG A 30 -2.93 -1.38 3.27
CA ARG A 30 -3.33 -1.41 4.68
C ARG A 30 -3.61 -2.83 5.19
N ARG A 31 -4.25 -3.70 4.39
CA ARG A 31 -4.43 -5.12 4.75
C ARG A 31 -3.09 -5.85 4.90
N CYS A 32 -2.18 -5.68 3.94
CA CYS A 32 -0.84 -6.27 4.06
C CYS A 32 -0.06 -5.72 5.26
N ALA A 33 -0.22 -4.45 5.60
CA ALA A 33 0.39 -3.87 6.80
C ALA A 33 -0.16 -4.49 8.10
N ALA A 34 -1.38 -5.02 8.07
CA ALA A 34 -1.98 -5.78 9.17
C ALA A 34 -1.63 -7.28 9.14
N GLY A 35 -0.76 -7.72 8.21
CA GLY A 35 -0.34 -9.11 8.07
C GLY A 35 -1.18 -9.95 7.12
N ASP A 36 -2.22 -9.38 6.50
CA ASP A 36 -3.05 -10.05 5.49
C ASP A 36 -2.36 -9.97 4.12
N ILE A 37 -1.35 -10.83 3.95
CA ILE A 37 -0.60 -11.00 2.69
C ILE A 37 -1.24 -12.16 1.91
N PRO A 38 -1.51 -12.01 0.60
CA PRO A 38 -2.12 -13.07 -0.19
C PRO A 38 -1.30 -14.37 -0.15
N PRO A 39 -1.93 -15.53 0.10
CA PRO A 39 -1.25 -16.80 0.23
C PRO A 39 -0.68 -17.31 -1.10
N ASP A 40 -1.17 -16.79 -2.22
CA ASP A 40 -0.74 -17.09 -3.59
C ASP A 40 0.40 -16.17 -4.09
N ALA A 41 0.82 -15.19 -3.29
CA ALA A 41 1.94 -14.33 -3.66
C ALA A 41 3.27 -15.12 -3.65
N PRO A 42 4.17 -14.91 -4.64
CA PRO A 42 5.51 -15.50 -4.61
C PRO A 42 6.25 -15.15 -3.31
N ALA A 43 6.87 -16.14 -2.67
CA ALA A 43 7.49 -15.99 -1.35
C ALA A 43 8.44 -14.77 -1.21
N PRO A 44 9.31 -14.45 -2.20
CA PRO A 44 10.15 -13.25 -2.13
C PRO A 44 9.34 -11.94 -2.14
N ALA A 45 8.24 -11.90 -2.88
CA ALA A 45 7.37 -10.72 -2.92
C ALA A 45 6.58 -10.60 -1.62
N ALA A 46 6.08 -11.71 -1.07
CA ALA A 46 5.40 -11.75 0.22
C ALA A 46 6.31 -11.24 1.35
N GLU A 47 7.58 -11.64 1.39
CA GLU A 47 8.53 -11.16 2.41
C GLU A 47 8.74 -9.64 2.33
N ILE A 48 8.98 -9.12 1.12
CA ILE A 48 9.19 -7.68 0.89
C ILE A 48 7.93 -6.90 1.27
N VAL A 49 6.75 -7.38 0.86
CA VAL A 49 5.47 -6.75 1.19
C VAL A 49 5.25 -6.76 2.70
N GLY A 50 5.45 -7.89 3.39
CA GLY A 50 5.29 -7.96 4.84
C GLY A 50 6.21 -7.00 5.59
N ARG A 51 7.48 -6.89 5.18
CA ARG A 51 8.45 -5.99 5.81
C ARG A 51 8.13 -4.51 5.60
N HIS A 52 7.59 -4.13 4.44
CA HIS A 52 7.51 -2.72 4.03
C HIS A 52 6.09 -2.16 3.90
N ALA A 53 5.04 -3.00 3.96
CA ALA A 53 3.66 -2.55 3.90
C ALA A 53 3.29 -1.54 5.00
N PRO A 54 3.73 -1.69 6.28
CA PRO A 54 3.43 -0.69 7.31
C PRO A 54 3.96 0.72 6.98
N ALA A 55 5.20 0.81 6.50
CA ALA A 55 5.79 2.09 6.08
C ALA A 55 5.09 2.65 4.83
N ALA A 56 4.71 1.79 3.90
CA ALA A 56 3.96 2.20 2.71
C ALA A 56 2.55 2.71 3.05
N ALA A 57 1.84 2.07 3.99
CA ALA A 57 0.52 2.52 4.46
C ALA A 57 0.61 3.92 5.09
N ARG A 58 1.53 4.11 6.04
CA ARG A 58 1.78 5.42 6.68
C ARG A 58 2.05 6.53 5.67
N MET A 59 2.94 6.26 4.71
CA MET A 59 3.29 7.22 3.67
C MET A 59 2.13 7.52 2.72
N ASN A 60 1.38 6.49 2.30
CA ASN A 60 0.23 6.69 1.41
C ASN A 60 -0.86 7.51 2.10
N ASP A 61 -1.12 7.26 3.39
CA ASP A 61 -2.13 8.00 4.16
C ASP A 61 -1.73 9.47 4.34
N PHE A 62 -0.45 9.73 4.64
CA PHE A 62 0.10 11.08 4.67
C PHE A 62 -0.04 11.79 3.31
N CYS A 63 0.41 11.16 2.22
CA CYS A 63 0.28 11.73 0.88
C CYS A 63 -1.18 11.96 0.51
N TRP A 64 -2.10 11.07 0.90
CA TRP A 64 -3.53 11.23 0.63
C TRP A 64 -4.08 12.50 1.25
N ARG A 65 -3.76 12.77 2.52
CA ARG A 65 -4.16 14.01 3.21
C ARG A 65 -3.64 15.26 2.50
N LEU A 66 -2.38 15.25 2.06
CA LEU A 66 -1.81 16.35 1.28
C LEU A 66 -2.54 16.56 -0.06
N PHE A 67 -2.86 15.49 -0.79
CA PHE A 67 -3.62 15.57 -2.04
C PHE A 67 -5.05 16.08 -1.83
N ASP A 68 -5.65 15.81 -0.68
CA ASP A 68 -6.97 16.31 -0.28
C ASP A 68 -6.93 17.78 0.20
N GLY A 69 -5.75 18.40 0.24
CA GLY A 69 -5.57 19.81 0.58
C GLY A 69 -5.34 20.09 2.06
N ASP A 70 -5.12 19.07 2.89
CA ASP A 70 -4.77 19.24 4.30
C ASP A 70 -3.32 19.76 4.44
N LEU A 71 -3.18 21.08 4.53
CA LEU A 71 -1.90 21.75 4.74
C LEU A 71 -1.27 21.47 6.12
N HIS A 72 -2.04 20.92 7.05
CA HIS A 72 -1.60 20.54 8.39
C HIS A 72 -1.38 19.02 8.51
N ALA A 73 -1.33 18.31 7.38
CA ALA A 73 -0.97 16.90 7.38
C ALA A 73 0.43 16.71 7.98
N GLU A 74 0.50 16.02 9.12
CA GLU A 74 1.75 15.61 9.74
C GLU A 74 2.08 14.17 9.35
N TYR A 75 3.36 13.92 9.07
CA TYR A 75 3.82 12.57 8.85
C TYR A 75 3.77 11.79 10.18
N PRO A 76 3.09 10.63 10.24
CA PRO A 76 3.01 9.85 11.47
C PRO A 76 4.41 9.39 11.86
N GLY A 77 4.84 9.76 13.07
CA GLY A 77 6.13 9.37 13.63
C GLY A 77 6.32 7.85 13.74
N PRO A 78 7.56 7.39 14.05
CA PRO A 78 7.89 5.97 14.19
C PRO A 78 6.98 5.24 15.18
#